data_AF-A0A4W6FNJ6-F1
#
_entry.id   AF-A0A4W6FNJ6-F1
#
_cell.length_a   1.000
_cell.length_b   1.000
_cell.length_c   1.000
_cell.angle_alpha   90.00
_cell.angle_beta   90.00
_cell.angle_gamma   90.00
#
_symmetry.space_group_name_H-M   'P 1'
#
loop_
_entity.id
_entity.type
_entity.pdbx_description
1 polymer ?
#
loop_
_entity_poly.entity_id
_entity_poly.type
_entity_poly.pdbx_seq_one_letter_code
_entity_poly.pdbx_strand_id
1 'polypeptide(L)'
;LSQEGYSCCQIARKCRCSPSAVGYTLQKYRRTNSLEDKPRSGRPRVSSARNDHILIHMCRENHQMTSQELQQQWSNQTGVQCSTCTVCGPLLDHGLRSYKAVKKPLINERQRLARRHWAQAQKNWTARNWKKILSLHP
;
A
#
# COMPACT_ATOMS: atom_id res chain seq x y z
N LEU A 1 -38.59 6.15 -19.23
CA LEU A 1 -39.62 7.09 -18.73
C LEU A 1 -39.42 8.54 -19.18
N SER A 2 -38.32 9.23 -18.82
CA SER A 2 -38.14 10.63 -19.27
C SER A 2 -37.97 10.75 -20.79
N GLN A 3 -37.27 9.81 -21.43
CA GLN A 3 -37.14 9.74 -22.90
C GLN A 3 -38.46 9.33 -23.59
N GLU A 4 -39.38 8.73 -22.85
CA GLU A 4 -40.73 8.35 -23.32
C GLU A 4 -41.72 9.53 -23.19
N GLY A 5 -41.27 10.72 -22.79
CA GLY A 5 -42.09 11.93 -22.71
C GLY A 5 -42.88 12.13 -21.39
N TYR A 6 -42.69 11.27 -20.39
CA TYR A 6 -43.35 11.47 -19.08
C TYR A 6 -42.81 12.69 -18.34
N SER A 7 -43.70 13.47 -17.72
CA SER A 7 -43.32 14.58 -16.83
C SER A 7 -42.75 14.06 -15.49
N CYS A 8 -41.96 14.88 -14.80
CA CYS A 8 -41.34 14.51 -13.52
C CYS A 8 -42.37 14.00 -12.49
N CYS A 9 -43.57 14.60 -12.44
CA CYS A 9 -44.64 14.18 -11.53
C CYS A 9 -45.25 12.82 -11.91
N GLN A 10 -45.33 12.49 -13.20
CA GLN A 10 -45.78 11.18 -13.67
C GLN A 10 -44.74 10.10 -13.37
N ILE A 11 -43.45 10.41 -13.60
CA ILE A 11 -42.33 9.53 -13.26
C ILE A 11 -42.31 9.25 -11.75
N ALA A 12 -42.43 10.29 -10.92
CA ALA A 12 -42.45 10.17 -9.46
C ALA A 12 -43.57 9.26 -8.95
N ARG A 13 -44.78 9.39 -9.49
CA ARG A 13 -45.92 8.49 -9.17
C ARG A 13 -45.64 7.05 -9.58
N LYS A 14 -45.07 6.81 -10.76
CA LYS A 14 -44.71 5.46 -11.23
C LYS A 14 -43.60 4.83 -10.39
N CYS A 15 -42.58 5.61 -10.04
CA CYS A 15 -41.41 5.16 -9.27
C CYS A 15 -41.62 5.19 -7.75
N ARG A 16 -42.78 5.64 -7.27
CA ARG A 16 -43.12 5.79 -5.84
C ARG A 16 -42.06 6.58 -5.06
N CYS A 17 -41.59 7.68 -5.66
CA CYS A 17 -40.59 8.58 -5.07
C CYS A 17 -41.04 10.04 -5.17
N SER A 18 -40.27 10.97 -4.58
CA SER A 18 -40.63 12.39 -4.64
C SER A 18 -40.32 12.99 -6.02
N PRO A 19 -41.15 13.95 -6.52
CA PRO A 19 -40.85 14.68 -7.76
C PRO A 19 -39.48 15.38 -7.74
N SER A 20 -39.04 15.84 -6.56
CA SER A 20 -37.72 16.44 -6.36
C SER A 20 -36.58 15.44 -6.59
N ALA A 21 -36.71 14.18 -6.14
CA ALA A 21 -35.71 13.15 -6.38
C ALA A 21 -35.57 12.83 -7.88
N VAL A 22 -36.70 12.77 -8.60
CA VAL A 22 -36.71 12.63 -10.07
C VAL A 22 -36.00 13.82 -10.72
N GLY A 23 -36.34 15.05 -10.32
CA GLY A 23 -35.72 16.27 -10.82
C GLY A 23 -34.21 16.30 -10.61
N TYR A 24 -33.74 16.00 -9.39
CA TYR A 24 -32.32 15.89 -9.05
C TYR A 24 -31.59 14.85 -9.90
N THR A 25 -32.19 13.68 -10.08
CA THR A 25 -31.60 12.59 -10.86
C THR A 25 -31.48 12.96 -12.34
N LEU A 26 -32.53 13.55 -12.93
CA LEU A 26 -32.50 14.00 -14.32
C LEU A 26 -31.53 15.17 -14.52
N GLN A 27 -31.46 16.11 -13.58
CA GLN A 27 -30.50 17.22 -13.64
C GLN A 27 -29.05 16.71 -13.52
N LYS A 28 -28.79 15.76 -12.61
CA LYS A 28 -27.51 15.06 -12.49
C LYS A 28 -27.14 14.43 -13.83
N TYR A 29 -28.04 13.63 -14.41
CA TYR A 29 -27.82 12.97 -15.69
C TYR A 29 -27.57 13.96 -16.83
N ARG A 30 -28.34 15.05 -16.96
CA ARG A 30 -28.10 16.08 -17.99
C ARG A 30 -26.72 16.74 -17.86
N ARG A 31 -26.20 16.89 -16.65
CA ARG A 31 -24.89 17.51 -16.40
C ARG A 31 -23.72 16.56 -16.57
N THR A 32 -23.85 15.32 -16.11
CA THR A 32 -22.73 14.36 -16.03
C THR A 32 -22.83 13.18 -16.98
N ASN A 33 -23.94 13.06 -17.72
CA ASN A 33 -24.31 11.92 -18.56
C ASN A 33 -24.16 10.56 -17.85
N SER A 34 -24.32 10.55 -16.52
CA SER A 34 -24.08 9.39 -15.68
C SER A 34 -25.06 9.37 -14.51
N LEU A 35 -25.58 8.18 -14.23
CA LEU A 35 -26.45 7.91 -13.09
C LEU A 35 -25.65 7.40 -11.88
N GLU A 36 -24.39 7.02 -12.08
CA GLU A 36 -23.53 6.45 -11.04
C GLU A 36 -23.39 7.38 -9.84
N ASP A 37 -23.41 6.81 -8.65
CA ASP A 37 -23.19 7.55 -7.43
C ASP A 37 -21.76 8.08 -7.38
N LYS A 38 -21.63 9.33 -6.93
CA LYS A 38 -20.31 9.91 -6.72
C LYS A 38 -19.71 9.28 -5.46
N PRO A 39 -18.40 8.97 -5.46
CA PRO A 39 -17.73 8.54 -4.25
C PRO A 39 -17.91 9.62 -3.17
N ARG A 40 -18.26 9.18 -1.97
CA ARG A 40 -18.34 10.06 -0.79
C ARG A 40 -16.92 10.38 -0.32
N SER A 41 -16.70 11.60 0.15
CA SER A 41 -15.37 12.07 0.62
C SER A 41 -14.81 11.27 1.80
N GLY A 42 -15.68 10.61 2.57
CA GLY A 42 -15.29 9.90 3.78
C GLY A 42 -14.84 10.84 4.90
N ARG A 43 -14.36 10.23 6.01
CA ARG A 43 -13.79 10.95 7.14
C ARG A 43 -12.34 11.34 6.82
N PRO A 44 -11.92 12.59 7.10
CA PRO A 44 -10.51 12.98 6.95
C PRO A 44 -9.58 12.09 7.77
N ARG A 45 -8.38 11.80 7.24
CA ARG A 45 -7.33 11.10 7.99
C ARG A 45 -6.84 11.97 9.15
N VAL A 46 -6.42 11.32 10.24
CA VAL A 46 -5.79 12.01 11.38
C VAL A 46 -4.33 12.39 11.08
N SER A 47 -3.66 11.61 10.22
CA SER A 47 -2.32 11.92 9.75
C SER A 47 -2.38 12.77 8.46
N SER A 48 -1.39 13.66 8.32
CA SER A 48 -1.13 14.37 7.08
C SER A 48 -0.12 13.60 6.22
N ALA A 49 -0.03 13.92 4.93
CA ALA A 49 0.99 13.33 4.04
C ALA A 49 2.42 13.54 4.56
N ARG A 50 2.69 14.69 5.20
CA ARG A 50 3.99 14.97 5.84
C ARG A 50 4.25 14.04 7.02
N ASN A 51 3.23 13.80 7.84
CA ASN A 51 3.36 12.89 8.98
C ASN A 51 3.60 11.46 8.50
N ASP A 52 2.88 11.03 7.45
CA ASP A 52 3.07 9.70 6.85
C ASP A 52 4.49 9.55 6.27
N HIS A 53 5.06 10.59 5.65
CA HIS A 53 6.44 10.57 5.17
C HIS A 53 7.46 10.38 6.30
N ILE A 54 7.28 11.09 7.42
CA ILE A 54 8.14 10.93 8.61
C ILE A 54 8.06 9.49 9.11
N LEU A 55 6.85 8.94 9.17
CA LEU A 55 6.61 7.56 9.61
C LEU A 55 7.33 6.52 8.72
N ILE A 56 7.20 6.67 7.40
CA ILE A 56 7.83 5.80 6.41
C ILE A 56 9.35 5.88 6.51
N HIS A 57 9.89 7.07 6.74
CA HIS A 57 11.33 7.28 6.93
C HIS A 57 11.85 6.53 8.16
N MET A 58 11.23 6.73 9.32
CA MET A 58 11.62 6.04 10.56
C MET A 58 11.59 4.51 10.40
N CYS A 59 10.57 3.98 9.73
CA CYS A 59 10.47 2.55 9.46
C CYS A 59 11.60 2.03 8.55
N ARG A 60 12.04 2.83 7.57
CA ARG A 60 13.14 2.50 6.66
C ARG A 60 14.52 2.64 7.28
N GLU A 61 14.70 3.55 8.23
CA GLU A 61 15.96 3.67 8.98
C GLU A 61 16.18 2.49 9.91
N ASN A 62 15.12 2.01 10.56
CA ASN A 62 15.17 0.83 11.42
C ASN A 62 14.04 -0.15 11.13
N HIS A 63 14.34 -1.12 10.26
CA HIS A 63 13.40 -2.17 9.85
C HIS A 63 12.98 -3.13 10.99
N GLN A 64 13.64 -3.08 12.14
CA GLN A 64 13.34 -3.94 13.30
C GLN A 64 12.42 -3.26 14.32
N MET A 65 12.11 -1.99 14.14
CA MET A 65 11.28 -1.24 15.07
C MET A 65 9.86 -1.83 15.13
N THR A 66 9.35 -2.03 16.34
CA THR A 66 8.00 -2.52 16.56
C THR A 66 6.97 -1.45 16.26
N SER A 67 5.72 -1.85 15.99
CA SER A 67 4.63 -0.90 15.76
C SER A 67 4.36 0.01 16.97
N GLN A 68 4.63 -0.45 18.20
CA GLN A 68 4.48 0.35 19.41
C GLN A 68 5.57 1.43 19.51
N GLU A 69 6.84 1.05 19.35
CA GLU A 69 7.96 2.00 19.34
C GLU A 69 7.78 3.04 18.24
N LEU A 70 7.39 2.59 17.04
CA LEU A 70 7.19 3.48 15.90
C LEU A 70 6.03 4.45 16.15
N GLN A 71 4.92 3.99 16.73
CA GLN A 71 3.80 4.85 17.13
C GLN A 71 4.24 5.89 18.17
N GLN A 72 5.01 5.48 19.16
CA GLN A 72 5.45 6.37 20.23
C GLN A 72 6.41 7.44 19.72
N GLN A 73 7.42 7.05 18.95
CA GLN A 73 8.38 7.98 18.35
C GLN A 73 7.70 8.94 17.38
N TRP A 74 6.82 8.41 16.52
CA TRP A 74 6.07 9.23 15.57
C TRP A 74 5.13 10.22 16.25
N SER A 75 4.44 9.78 17.30
CA SER A 75 3.57 10.63 18.10
C SER A 75 4.36 11.75 18.78
N ASN A 76 5.52 11.43 19.36
CA ASN A 76 6.41 12.43 19.96
C ASN A 76 6.93 13.45 18.94
N GLN A 77 7.20 13.04 17.71
CA GLN A 77 7.74 13.92 16.67
C GLN A 77 6.66 14.77 15.97
N THR A 78 5.46 14.23 15.78
CA THR A 78 4.39 14.89 15.00
C THR A 78 3.30 15.51 15.87
N GLY A 79 3.24 15.17 17.16
CA GLY A 79 2.17 15.55 18.08
C GLY A 79 0.86 14.80 17.87
N VAL A 80 0.76 13.91 16.87
CA VAL A 80 -0.48 13.21 16.55
C VAL A 80 -0.65 11.98 17.44
N GLN A 81 -1.68 12.02 18.29
CA GLN A 81 -2.05 10.89 19.14
C GLN A 81 -3.00 9.93 18.40
N CYS A 82 -2.55 8.71 18.15
CA CYS A 82 -3.40 7.67 17.58
C CYS A 82 -2.92 6.26 17.98
N SER A 83 -3.73 5.24 17.67
CA SER A 83 -3.38 3.84 17.93
C SER A 83 -2.34 3.30 16.96
N THR A 84 -1.68 2.21 17.34
CA THR A 84 -0.74 1.48 16.47
C THR A 84 -1.39 1.03 15.16
N CYS A 85 -2.66 0.64 15.18
CA CYS A 85 -3.40 0.28 13.96
C CYS A 85 -3.47 1.44 12.95
N THR A 86 -3.69 2.65 13.43
CA THR A 86 -3.75 3.86 12.58
C THR A 86 -2.40 4.17 11.95
N VAL A 87 -1.32 3.96 12.70
CA VAL A 87 0.08 4.10 12.23
C VAL A 87 0.43 3.01 11.20
N CYS A 88 -0.04 1.78 11.40
CA CYS A 88 0.22 0.69 10.45
C CYS A 88 -0.46 0.89 9.09
N GLY A 89 -1.60 1.59 9.03
CA GLY A 89 -2.32 1.86 7.78
C GLY A 89 -1.44 2.47 6.68
N PRO A 90 -0.86 3.67 6.89
CA PRO A 90 0.09 4.28 5.95
C PRO A 90 1.26 3.37 5.57
N LEU A 91 1.82 2.61 6.51
CA LEU A 91 2.91 1.67 6.20
C LEU A 91 2.48 0.62 5.18
N LEU A 92 1.30 0.03 5.39
CA LEU A 92 0.72 -0.97 4.49
C LEU A 92 0.37 -0.37 3.12
N ASP A 93 -0.16 0.86 3.08
CA ASP A 93 -0.42 1.61 1.85
C ASP A 93 0.87 1.76 1.01
N HIS A 94 2.03 1.88 1.69
CA HIS A 94 3.36 1.97 1.07
C HIS A 94 4.10 0.63 0.95
N GLY A 95 3.42 -0.50 1.17
CA GLY A 95 3.98 -1.84 1.03
C GLY A 95 4.97 -2.26 2.13
N LEU A 96 5.07 -1.48 3.21
CA LEU A 96 5.89 -1.81 4.36
C LEU A 96 5.11 -2.77 5.27
N ARG A 97 5.61 -4.00 5.36
CA ARG A 97 5.05 -5.08 6.17
C ARG A 97 6.12 -5.62 7.09
N SER A 98 5.71 -6.14 8.24
CA SER A 98 6.60 -6.87 9.12
C SER A 98 6.89 -8.26 8.53
N TYR A 99 8.15 -8.66 8.56
CA TYR A 99 8.60 -9.98 8.13
C TYR A 99 9.58 -10.55 9.16
N LYS A 100 9.60 -11.88 9.26
CA LYS A 100 10.61 -12.56 10.07
C LYS A 100 11.95 -12.57 9.34
N ALA A 101 12.97 -11.98 9.95
CA ALA A 101 14.33 -12.03 9.41
C ALA A 101 14.83 -13.48 9.32
N VAL A 102 15.47 -13.82 8.19
CA VAL A 102 16.08 -15.14 7.97
C VAL A 102 17.34 -15.27 8.83
N LYS A 103 17.47 -16.38 9.57
CA LYS A 103 18.69 -16.69 10.33
C LYS A 103 19.84 -16.97 9.36
N LYS A 104 20.93 -16.21 9.48
CA LYS A 104 22.14 -16.38 8.66
C LYS A 104 23.34 -16.64 9.57
N PRO A 105 24.28 -17.52 9.19
CA PRO A 105 25.52 -17.66 9.93
C PRO A 105 26.30 -16.34 9.89
N LEU A 106 26.99 -16.03 10.99
CA LEU A 106 27.88 -14.88 11.03
C LEU A 106 29.09 -15.15 10.12
N ILE A 107 29.31 -14.28 9.15
CA ILE A 107 30.45 -14.37 8.21
C ILE A 107 31.39 -13.21 8.54
N ASN A 108 32.63 -13.53 8.89
CA ASN A 108 33.66 -12.53 9.15
C ASN A 108 34.20 -11.92 7.84
N GLU A 109 34.97 -10.84 7.94
CA GLU A 109 35.43 -10.11 6.76
C GLU A 109 36.33 -10.96 5.85
N ARG A 110 37.24 -11.75 6.43
CA ARG A 110 38.10 -12.68 5.67
C ARG A 110 37.28 -13.67 4.85
N GLN A 111 36.26 -14.27 5.44
CA GLN A 111 35.36 -15.21 4.76
C GLN A 111 34.55 -14.52 3.66
N ARG A 112 34.08 -13.29 3.90
CA ARG A 112 33.34 -12.49 2.92
C ARG A 112 34.19 -12.20 1.69
N LEU A 113 35.43 -11.78 1.88
CA LEU A 113 36.39 -11.56 0.80
C LEU A 113 36.70 -12.84 0.03
N ALA A 114 37.01 -13.94 0.72
CA ALA A 114 37.29 -15.22 0.07
C ALA A 114 36.11 -15.71 -0.78
N ARG A 115 34.88 -15.63 -0.25
CA ARG A 115 33.66 -15.99 -0.98
C ARG A 115 33.46 -15.10 -2.21
N ARG A 116 33.69 -13.80 -2.09
CA ARG A 116 33.58 -12.85 -3.20
C ARG A 116 34.62 -13.14 -4.28
N HIS A 117 35.88 -13.33 -3.91
CA HIS A 117 36.96 -13.62 -4.86
C HIS A 117 36.72 -14.92 -5.62
N TRP A 118 36.28 -15.96 -4.91
CA TRP A 118 35.84 -17.20 -5.53
C TRP A 118 34.70 -16.89 -6.53
N ALA A 119 33.55 -16.39 -6.08
CA ALA A 119 32.42 -16.11 -6.96
C ALA A 119 32.77 -15.26 -8.22
N GLN A 120 33.69 -14.30 -8.08
CA GLN A 120 34.22 -13.53 -9.21
C GLN A 120 35.08 -14.37 -10.18
N ALA A 121 36.01 -15.18 -9.68
CA ALA A 121 36.84 -16.07 -10.50
C ALA A 121 35.99 -17.11 -11.26
N GLN A 122 34.87 -17.56 -10.68
CA GLN A 122 33.95 -18.50 -11.30
C GLN A 122 32.77 -17.87 -12.07
N LYS A 123 32.69 -16.54 -12.17
CA LYS A 123 31.57 -15.82 -12.81
C LYS A 123 31.29 -16.28 -14.25
N ASN A 124 32.34 -16.58 -15.01
CA ASN A 124 32.24 -16.94 -16.45
C ASN A 124 32.31 -18.46 -16.68
N TRP A 125 32.05 -19.26 -15.65
CA TRP A 125 32.12 -20.71 -15.78
C TRP A 125 30.99 -21.28 -16.62
N THR A 126 31.35 -22.16 -17.54
CA THR A 126 30.40 -22.91 -18.36
C THR A 126 29.90 -24.15 -17.62
N ALA A 127 28.80 -24.74 -18.11
CA ALA A 127 28.26 -26.00 -17.56
C ALA A 127 29.31 -27.12 -17.45
N ARG A 128 30.28 -27.17 -18.38
CA ARG A 128 31.39 -28.14 -18.34
C ARG A 128 32.31 -27.92 -17.13
N ASN A 129 32.55 -26.67 -16.74
CA ASN A 129 33.35 -26.36 -15.55
C ASN A 129 32.63 -26.76 -14.27
N TRP A 130 31.32 -26.50 -14.18
CA TRP A 130 30.49 -26.92 -13.05
C TRP A 130 30.39 -28.45 -12.91
N LYS A 131 30.30 -29.17 -14.04
CA LYS A 131 30.26 -30.64 -14.05
C LYS A 131 31.47 -31.27 -13.38
N LYS A 132 32.66 -30.65 -13.49
CA LYS A 132 33.89 -31.13 -12.84
C LYS A 132 33.81 -31.06 -11.31
N ILE A 133 33.21 -30.01 -10.74
CA ILE A 133 33.03 -29.88 -9.29
C ILE A 133 32.02 -30.91 -8.79
N LEU A 134 30.89 -31.04 -9.47
CA LEU A 134 29.83 -31.98 -9.07
C LEU A 134 30.27 -33.44 -9.17
N SER A 135 31.15 -33.78 -10.12
CA SER A 135 31.70 -35.13 -10.26
C SER A 135 32.78 -35.50 -9.22
N LEU A 136 33.24 -34.55 -8.41
CA LEU A 136 34.29 -34.79 -7.40
C LEU A 136 33.74 -35.14 -6.01
N HIS A 137 32.41 -35.17 -5.83
CA HIS A 137 31.77 -35.63 -4.61
C HIS A 137 30.82 -36.81 -4.92
N PRO A 138 31.10 -38.03 -4.41
CA PRO A 138 30.16 -39.15 -4.36
C PRO A 138 28.95 -38.86 -3.46
#